data_AF-A0A849GFS4-F1
#
_entry.id   AF-A0A849GFS4-F1
#
_cell.length_a   1.000
_cell.length_b   1.000
_cell.length_c   1.000
_cell.angle_alpha   90.00
_cell.angle_beta   90.00
_cell.angle_gamma   90.00
#
_symmetry.space_group_name_H-M   'P 1'
#
loop_
_entity.id
_entity.type
_entity.pdbx_description
1 polymer ?
#
loop_
_entity_poly.entity_id
_entity_poly.type
_entity_poly.pdbx_seq_one_letter_code
_entity_poly.pdbx_strand_id
1 'polypeptide(L)'
;MRSLSSRLLVSVSVLLLLFFGATIAVLDTAFSEAGEQARRDILDGHLVGLLGAAEPNDAGELMLPERLREPRFEGIGSGLYAELRNLD
;
A
#
# COMPACT_ATOMS: atom_id res chain seq x y z
N MET A 1 -53.61 -1.65 14.20
CA MET A 1 -52.90 -1.49 15.50
C MET A 1 -51.45 -1.11 15.20
N ARG A 2 -51.13 0.19 15.11
CA ARG A 2 -49.73 0.65 15.00
C ARG A 2 -49.12 0.62 16.41
N SER A 3 -48.54 -0.53 16.75
CA SER A 3 -47.93 -0.79 18.05
C SER A 3 -46.74 0.15 18.30
N LEU A 4 -46.61 0.66 19.53
CA LEU A 4 -45.43 1.38 20.02
C LEU A 4 -44.12 0.66 19.68
N SER A 5 -44.13 -0.67 19.71
CA SER A 5 -42.97 -1.51 19.36
C SER A 5 -42.55 -1.35 17.90
N SER A 6 -43.48 -1.12 16.97
CA SER A 6 -43.16 -0.91 15.55
C SER A 6 -42.43 0.42 15.35
N ARG A 7 -42.85 1.49 16.04
CA ARG A 7 -42.12 2.78 16.01
C ARG A 7 -40.73 2.65 16.63
N LEU A 8 -40.62 1.93 17.73
CA LEU A 8 -39.34 1.72 18.42
C LEU A 8 -38.36 0.89 17.57
N LEU A 9 -38.83 -0.19 16.94
CA LEU A 9 -38.02 -1.00 16.02
C LEU A 9 -37.55 -0.20 14.82
N VAL A 10 -38.42 0.64 14.23
CA VAL A 10 -38.04 1.50 13.10
C VAL A 10 -36.97 2.50 13.53
N SER A 11 -37.16 3.19 14.67
CA SER A 11 -36.16 4.14 15.17
C SER A 11 -34.81 3.49 15.44
N VAL A 12 -34.79 2.32 16.07
CA VAL A 12 -33.54 1.58 16.36
C VAL A 12 -32.88 1.10 15.07
N SER A 13 -33.65 0.62 14.10
CA SER A 13 -33.11 0.17 12.82
C SER A 13 -32.48 1.32 12.03
N VAL A 14 -33.12 2.50 12.02
CA VAL A 14 -32.57 3.70 11.39
C VAL A 14 -31.29 4.14 12.10
N LEU A 15 -31.29 4.16 13.43
CA LEU A 15 -30.11 4.52 14.21
C LEU A 15 -28.94 3.54 13.95
N LEU A 16 -29.23 2.24 13.92
CA LEU A 16 -28.24 1.20 13.60
C LEU A 16 -27.66 1.38 12.20
N LEU A 17 -28.51 1.59 11.19
CA LEU A 17 -28.06 1.81 9.82
C LEU A 17 -27.15 3.03 9.72
N LEU A 18 -27.49 4.11 10.41
CA LEU A 18 -26.70 5.33 10.42
C LEU A 18 -25.35 5.11 11.11
N PHE A 19 -25.35 4.42 12.25
CA PHE A 19 -24.13 4.13 13.01
C PHE A 19 -23.19 3.17 12.28
N PHE A 20 -23.74 2.10 11.69
CA PHE A 20 -22.98 1.17 10.87
C PHE A 20 -22.45 1.84 9.60
N GLY A 21 -23.27 2.63 8.91
CA GLY A 21 -22.84 3.38 7.73
C GLY A 21 -21.67 4.32 8.04
N ALA A 22 -21.75 5.06 9.14
CA ALA A 22 -20.65 5.91 9.59
C ALA A 22 -19.39 5.11 9.93
N THR A 23 -19.53 3.98 10.62
CA THR A 23 -18.41 3.12 10.98
C THR A 23 -17.72 2.54 9.74
N ILE A 24 -18.50 2.10 8.75
CA ILE A 24 -17.99 1.60 7.47
C ILE A 24 -17.21 2.70 6.74
N ALA A 25 -17.76 3.92 6.67
CA ALA A 25 -17.08 5.04 6.00
C ALA A 25 -15.73 5.39 6.68
N VAL A 26 -15.70 5.41 8.01
CA VAL A 26 -14.46 5.65 8.78
C VAL A 26 -13.45 4.54 8.51
N LEU A 27 -13.90 3.28 8.53
CA LEU A 27 -13.05 2.12 8.32
C LEU A 27 -12.48 2.09 6.90
N ASP A 28 -13.29 2.42 5.89
CA ASP A 28 -12.87 2.51 4.49
C ASP A 28 -11.79 3.59 4.31
N THR A 29 -11.98 4.76 4.92
CA THR A 29 -10.99 5.85 4.89
C THR A 29 -9.69 5.42 5.57
N ALA A 30 -9.78 4.83 6.76
CA ALA A 30 -8.62 4.38 7.52
C ALA A 30 -7.85 3.25 6.81
N PHE A 31 -8.55 2.32 6.15
CA PHE A 31 -7.92 1.27 5.36
C PHE A 31 -7.29 1.80 4.07
N SER A 32 -7.94 2.75 3.41
CA SER A 32 -7.40 3.38 2.21
C SER A 32 -6.10 4.13 2.53
N GLU A 33 -6.10 4.94 3.59
CA GLU A 33 -4.90 5.64 4.06
C GLU A 33 -3.81 4.67 4.52
N ALA A 34 -4.14 3.65 5.32
CA ALA A 34 -3.19 2.64 5.77
C ALA A 34 -2.61 1.82 4.60
N GLY A 35 -3.40 1.52 3.57
CA GLY A 35 -2.97 0.79 2.39
C GLY A 35 -2.02 1.61 1.50
N GLU A 36 -2.32 2.90 1.32
CA GLU A 36 -1.46 3.84 0.59
C GLU A 36 -0.12 4.05 1.32
N GLN A 37 -0.16 4.16 2.65
CA GLN A 37 1.03 4.30 3.49
C GLN A 37 1.91 3.03 3.46
N ALA A 38 1.30 1.85 3.60
CA ALA A 38 2.01 0.57 3.55
C ALA A 38 2.69 0.32 2.18
N ARG A 39 2.08 0.79 1.09
CA ARG A 39 2.67 0.73 -0.26
C ARG A 39 3.94 1.58 -0.37
N ARG A 40 3.94 2.77 0.23
CA ARG A 40 5.10 3.70 0.22
C ARG A 40 6.25 3.17 1.06
N ASP A 41 5.96 2.69 2.27
CA ASP A 41 6.99 2.12 3.15
C ASP A 41 7.70 0.90 2.52
N ILE A 42 6.96 0.05 1.79
CA ILE A 42 7.56 -1.07 1.06
C ILE A 42 8.46 -0.57 -0.07
N LEU A 43 8.06 0.48 -0.78
CA LEU A 43 8.85 1.02 -1.90
C LEU A 43 10.15 1.68 -1.43
N ASP A 44 10.11 2.42 -0.31
CA ASP A 44 11.28 3.05 0.29
C ASP A 44 12.30 2.01 0.79
N GLY A 45 11.83 0.91 1.37
CA GLY A 45 12.70 -0.20 1.77
C GLY A 45 13.45 -0.86 0.59
N HIS A 46 12.79 -1.00 -0.55
CA HIS A 46 13.41 -1.54 -1.77
C HIS A 46 14.41 -0.55 -2.39
N LEU A 47 14.11 0.75 -2.34
CA LEU A 47 14.98 1.80 -2.87
C LEU A 47 16.32 1.87 -2.12
N VAL A 48 16.29 1.80 -0.78
CA VAL A 48 17.51 1.74 0.05
C VAL A 48 18.30 0.45 -0.23
N GLY A 49 17.60 -0.68 -0.45
CA GLY A 49 18.23 -1.94 -0.83
C GLY A 49 18.94 -1.89 -2.18
N LEU A 50 18.35 -1.22 -3.17
CA LEU A 50 18.96 -1.01 -4.49
C LEU A 50 20.14 -0.04 -4.41
N LEU A 51 20.01 1.08 -3.68
CA LEU A 51 21.09 2.05 -3.49
C LEU A 51 22.30 1.43 -2.77
N GLY A 52 22.06 0.57 -1.78
CA GLY A 52 23.14 -0.12 -1.07
C GLY A 52 23.76 -1.29 -1.84
N ALA A 53 23.09 -1.78 -2.89
CA ALA A 53 23.62 -2.82 -3.76
C ALA A 53 24.41 -2.25 -4.94
N ALA A 54 24.15 -1.00 -5.33
CA ALA A 54 24.81 -0.35 -6.44
C ALA A 54 26.25 0.06 -6.05
N GLU A 55 27.24 -0.65 -6.59
CA GLU A 55 28.66 -0.40 -6.32
C GLU A 55 29.32 0.24 -7.55
N PRO A 56 30.23 1.21 -7.36
CA PRO A 56 31.00 1.76 -8.48
C PRO A 56 32.00 0.73 -9.00
N ASN A 57 32.06 0.58 -10.32
CA ASN A 57 33.06 -0.24 -10.99
C ASN A 57 34.44 0.46 -11.02
N ASP A 58 35.46 -0.22 -11.54
CA ASP A 58 36.83 0.32 -11.65
C ASP A 58 36.92 1.60 -12.52
N ALA A 59 35.89 1.89 -13.33
CA ALA A 59 35.77 3.11 -14.13
C ALA A 59 34.98 4.23 -13.43
N GLY A 60 34.50 4.00 -12.20
CA GLY A 60 33.71 4.96 -11.42
C GLY A 60 32.23 5.01 -11.80
N GLU A 61 31.75 4.09 -12.64
CA GLU A 61 30.33 4.01 -13.01
C GLU A 61 29.56 3.11 -12.05
N LEU A 62 28.35 3.53 -11.68
CA LEU A 62 27.51 2.77 -10.76
C LEU A 62 26.92 1.55 -11.47
N MET A 63 27.17 0.34 -10.97
CA MET A 63 26.64 -0.91 -11.52
C MET A 63 25.79 -1.66 -10.49
N LEU A 64 24.69 -2.27 -10.95
CA LEU A 64 23.93 -3.21 -10.12
C LEU A 64 24.57 -4.60 -10.20
N PRO A 65 24.58 -5.36 -9.09
CA PRO A 65 25.04 -6.73 -9.08
C PRO A 65 24.07 -7.64 -9.86
N GLU A 66 24.63 -8.69 -10.46
CA GLU A 66 23.90 -9.64 -11.31
C GLU A 66 22.80 -10.43 -10.55
N ARG A 67 22.93 -10.53 -9.21
CA ARG A 67 21.87 -10.99 -8.32
C ARG A 67 21.52 -9.93 -7.30
N LEU A 68 20.30 -9.42 -7.38
CA LEU A 68 19.77 -8.45 -6.42
C LEU A 68 19.24 -9.17 -5.19
N ARG A 69 19.37 -8.54 -4.02
CA ARG A 69 18.90 -9.13 -2.74
C ARG A 69 17.41 -9.45 -2.77
N GLU A 70 16.64 -8.71 -3.56
CA GLU A 70 15.22 -9.00 -3.85
C GLU A 70 15.11 -9.79 -5.17
N PRO A 71 14.83 -11.11 -5.13
CA PRO A 71 14.80 -11.98 -6.31
C PRO A 71 13.67 -11.65 -7.27
N ARG A 72 12.65 -10.88 -6.84
CA ARG A 72 11.56 -10.44 -7.72
C ARG A 72 12.03 -9.52 -8.84
N PHE A 73 13.18 -8.86 -8.71
CA PHE A 73 13.74 -8.07 -9.81
C PHE A 73 14.24 -8.92 -10.98
N GLU A 74 14.53 -10.20 -10.76
CA GLU A 74 15.04 -11.12 -11.79
C GLU A 74 13.91 -11.76 -12.62
N GLY A 75 12.66 -11.68 -12.14
CA GLY A 75 11.51 -12.30 -12.77
C GLY A 75 10.70 -11.33 -13.64
N ILE A 76 10.53 -11.67 -14.92
CA ILE A 76 9.59 -10.97 -15.81
C ILE A 76 8.16 -11.16 -15.27
N GLY A 77 7.39 -10.07 -15.15
CA GLY A 77 6.02 -10.13 -14.63
C GLY A 77 5.90 -10.14 -13.10
N SER A 78 6.99 -9.91 -12.36
CA SER A 78 6.99 -9.83 -10.89
C SER A 78 6.26 -8.61 -10.32
N GLY A 79 6.00 -7.61 -11.17
CA GLY A 79 5.45 -6.31 -10.80
C GLY A 79 6.47 -5.35 -10.17
N LEU A 80 7.74 -5.73 -10.07
CA LEU A 80 8.85 -4.91 -9.57
C LEU A 80 9.89 -4.72 -10.68
N TYR A 81 10.21 -3.48 -10.99
CA TYR A 81 11.17 -3.11 -12.02
C TYR A 81 12.05 -1.99 -11.49
N ALA A 82 13.35 -2.05 -11.80
CA ALA A 82 14.32 -1.03 -11.45
C ALA A 82 15.25 -0.80 -12.64
N GLU A 83 15.66 0.45 -12.85
CA GLU A 83 16.57 0.86 -13.92
C GLU A 83 17.60 1.83 -13.33
N LEU A 84 18.88 1.64 -13.67
CA LEU A 84 19.91 2.62 -13.41
C LEU A 84 20.09 3.49 -14.65
N ARG A 85 19.93 4.81 -14.50
CA ARG A 85 20.11 5.76 -15.58
C ARG A 85 21.14 6.81 -15.18
N ASN A 86 22.13 7.04 -16.04
CA ASN A 86 23.01 8.18 -15.90
C ASN A 86 22.25 9.45 -16.36
N LEU A 87 22.41 10.55 -15.64
CA LEU A 87 21.82 11.83 -16.02
C LEU A 87 22.88 12.58 -16.84
N ASP A 88 22.69 12.64 -18.15
CA ASP A 88 23.49 13.47 -19.05
C ASP A 88 23.41 14.96 -18.67
#